data_AF-A0A3N2MKA6-F1
#
_entry.id   AF-A0A3N2MKA6-F1
#
_cell.length_a   1.000
_cell.length_b   1.000
_cell.length_c   1.000
_cell.angle_alpha   90.00
_cell.angle_beta   90.00
_cell.angle_gamma   90.00
#
_symmetry.space_group_name_H-M   'P 1'
#
loop_
_entity.id
_entity.type
_entity.pdbx_description
1 polymer ?
#
loop_
_entity_poly.entity_id
_entity_poly.type
_entity_poly.pdbx_seq_one_letter_code
_entity_poly.pdbx_strand_id
1 'polypeptide(L)'
;MKISRISAVVAALIAGAAASFGQLTAKQVFAEAPQSVFPLLDHDTKLDMIDYFEGGMSTASKNAMEGKSRITAMSPEKLGIAMSEASEYELCLLPRVSGDTVVALICTVATPAPDSRMTVYTGDWGTNITSQVFSKPALSEWLTEEGQARAGEVEGLVPFLLVSYSYDPASATLTMTNNTGAFLSADVYELVSPCLKETVTYRWDGKKFVR
;
A
#
# COMPACT_ATOMS: atom_id res chain seq x y z
N MET A 1 60.37 38.18 -27.15
CA MET A 1 58.94 38.31 -27.48
C MET A 1 58.26 36.98 -27.20
N LYS A 2 57.19 37.01 -26.39
CA LYS A 2 56.22 35.96 -26.04
C LYS A 2 56.63 34.84 -25.06
N ILE A 3 56.16 35.09 -23.84
CA ILE A 3 55.88 34.22 -22.70
C ILE A 3 54.88 33.12 -23.11
N SER A 4 55.05 31.89 -22.62
CA SER A 4 53.92 31.00 -22.36
C SER A 4 54.15 30.25 -21.06
N ARG A 5 53.28 30.55 -20.09
CA ARG A 5 53.19 29.94 -18.76
C ARG A 5 52.32 28.69 -18.90
N ILE A 6 52.82 27.52 -18.51
CA ILE A 6 51.98 26.34 -18.29
C ILE A 6 51.71 26.28 -16.79
N SER A 7 50.55 26.79 -16.40
CA SER A 7 50.02 26.67 -15.04
C SER A 7 49.32 25.31 -14.90
N ALA A 8 49.80 24.49 -13.97
CA ALA A 8 49.12 23.27 -13.54
C ALA A 8 47.84 23.66 -12.78
N VAL A 9 46.69 23.16 -13.24
CA VAL A 9 45.42 23.26 -12.52
C VAL A 9 45.22 21.96 -11.77
N VAL A 10 45.32 22.01 -10.45
CA VAL A 10 44.90 20.95 -9.54
C VAL A 10 43.40 21.13 -9.31
N ALA A 11 42.59 20.23 -9.86
CA ALA A 11 41.16 20.16 -9.58
C ALA A 11 40.96 19.41 -8.25
N ALA A 12 40.62 20.13 -7.19
CA ALA A 12 40.20 19.55 -5.92
C ALA A 12 38.78 19.00 -6.05
N LEU A 13 38.64 17.67 -6.04
CA LEU A 13 37.37 16.96 -5.89
C LEU A 13 36.91 17.12 -4.43
N ILE A 14 36.01 18.07 -4.17
CA ILE A 14 35.22 18.08 -2.95
C ILE A 14 34.09 17.07 -3.17
N ALA A 15 34.32 15.82 -2.79
CA ALA A 15 33.24 14.86 -2.59
C ALA A 15 32.48 15.31 -1.32
N GLY A 16 31.42 16.08 -1.52
CA GLY A 16 30.46 16.33 -0.46
C GLY A 16 29.84 14.99 -0.07
N ALA A 17 30.16 14.50 1.13
CA ALA A 17 29.32 13.51 1.78
C ALA A 17 27.97 14.18 2.01
N ALA A 18 27.02 13.92 1.10
CA ALA A 18 25.62 14.17 1.40
C ALA A 18 25.32 13.31 2.62
N ALA A 19 25.12 13.95 3.77
CA ALA A 19 24.57 13.29 4.93
C ALA A 19 23.22 12.71 4.48
N SER A 20 23.16 11.39 4.33
CA SER A 20 21.92 10.66 4.18
C SER A 20 21.15 10.86 5.48
N PHE A 21 20.31 11.90 5.53
CA PHE A 21 19.19 11.92 6.46
C PHE A 21 18.45 10.61 6.23
N GLY A 22 18.45 9.74 7.24
CA GLY A 22 17.99 8.35 7.11
C GLY A 22 16.61 8.33 6.47
N GLN A 23 16.54 7.81 5.25
CA GLN A 23 15.28 7.65 4.54
C GLN A 23 14.40 6.72 5.41
N LEU A 24 13.22 7.21 5.79
CA LEU A 24 12.26 6.45 6.58
C LEU A 24 12.00 5.10 5.89
N THR A 25 12.11 3.99 6.62
CA THR A 25 11.88 2.64 6.08
C THR A 25 10.60 2.01 6.64
N ALA A 26 9.97 1.14 5.87
CA ALA A 26 8.77 0.41 6.27
C ALA A 26 8.98 -0.38 7.57
N LYS A 27 10.19 -0.93 7.76
CA LYS A 27 10.61 -1.59 9.01
C LYS A 27 10.51 -0.66 10.22
N GLN A 28 11.14 0.52 10.14
CA GLN A 28 11.13 1.49 11.24
C GLN A 28 9.72 1.98 11.54
N VAL A 29 8.95 2.29 10.49
CA VAL A 29 7.56 2.75 10.61
C VAL A 29 6.67 1.68 11.26
N PHE A 30 6.87 0.41 10.90
CA PHE A 30 6.15 -0.70 11.50
C PHE A 30 6.50 -0.89 12.99
N ALA A 31 7.78 -0.89 13.35
CA ALA A 31 8.24 -1.04 14.74
C ALA A 31 7.62 0.01 15.67
N GLU A 32 7.57 1.26 15.20
CA GLU A 32 7.04 2.41 15.95
C GLU A 32 5.52 2.58 15.82
N ALA A 33 4.84 1.72 15.05
CA ALA A 33 3.40 1.85 14.86
C ALA A 33 2.65 1.63 16.18
N PRO A 34 1.76 2.55 16.59
CA PRO A 34 1.03 2.39 17.84
C PRO A 34 0.08 1.20 17.77
N GLN A 35 -0.19 0.58 18.92
CA GLN A 35 -1.11 -0.56 18.99
C GLN A 35 -2.53 -0.18 18.53
N SER A 36 -2.93 1.09 18.58
CA SER A 36 -4.21 1.54 18.00
C SER A 36 -4.30 1.34 16.47
N VAL A 37 -3.17 1.30 15.76
CA VAL A 37 -3.09 1.02 14.32
C VAL A 37 -2.98 -0.48 14.05
N PHE A 38 -2.25 -1.22 14.90
CA PHE A 38 -2.13 -2.67 14.86
C PHE A 38 -2.66 -3.30 16.17
N PRO A 39 -3.98 -3.42 16.35
CA PRO A 39 -4.57 -3.83 17.64
C PRO A 39 -4.12 -5.19 18.16
N LEU A 40 -3.74 -6.08 17.24
CA LEU A 40 -3.29 -7.43 17.56
C LEU A 40 -1.82 -7.52 17.95
N LEU A 41 -1.02 -6.46 17.74
CA LEU A 41 0.42 -6.49 17.91
C LEU A 41 0.87 -5.37 18.86
N ASP A 42 1.36 -5.76 20.04
CA ASP A 42 2.10 -4.85 20.91
C ASP A 42 3.48 -4.51 20.30
N HIS A 43 4.25 -3.67 20.99
CA HIS A 43 5.55 -3.24 20.48
C HIS A 43 6.54 -4.41 20.36
N ASP A 44 6.68 -5.21 21.42
CA ASP A 44 7.63 -6.32 21.47
C ASP A 44 7.31 -7.39 20.41
N THR A 45 6.04 -7.71 20.21
CA THR A 45 5.58 -8.64 19.16
C THR A 45 6.01 -8.17 17.77
N LYS A 46 5.96 -6.86 17.49
CA LYS A 46 6.42 -6.32 16.19
C LYS A 46 7.93 -6.43 16.05
N LEU A 47 8.70 -6.20 17.11
CA LEU A 47 10.16 -6.39 17.10
C LEU A 47 10.53 -7.86 16.87
N ASP A 48 9.87 -8.79 17.57
CA ASP A 48 10.06 -10.22 17.37
C ASP A 48 9.76 -10.64 15.92
N MET A 49 8.66 -10.12 15.34
CA MET A 49 8.30 -10.40 13.95
C MET A 49 9.35 -9.90 12.95
N ILE A 50 9.97 -8.74 13.22
CA ILE A 50 11.07 -8.20 12.42
C ILE A 50 12.28 -9.12 12.52
N ASP A 51 12.69 -9.48 13.74
CA ASP A 51 13.86 -10.32 13.99
C ASP A 51 13.70 -11.71 13.35
N TYR A 52 12.52 -12.32 13.44
CA TYR A 52 12.22 -13.60 12.79
C TYR A 52 12.36 -13.50 11.27
N PHE A 53 11.82 -12.44 10.66
CA PHE A 53 11.92 -12.27 9.21
C PHE A 53 13.35 -12.03 8.75
N GLU A 54 14.11 -11.15 9.43
CA GLU A 54 15.52 -10.87 9.09
C GLU A 54 16.42 -12.10 9.32
N GLY A 55 16.06 -12.96 10.29
CA GLY A 55 16.68 -14.26 10.50
C GLY A 55 16.30 -15.33 9.46
N GLY A 56 15.45 -15.01 8.47
CA GLY A 56 14.97 -15.95 7.45
C GLY A 56 14.01 -17.01 8.00
N MET A 57 13.40 -16.76 9.16
CA MET A 57 12.49 -17.69 9.81
C MET A 57 11.05 -17.49 9.32
N SER A 58 10.30 -18.59 9.22
CA SER A 58 8.85 -18.56 8.94
C SER A 58 7.97 -18.60 10.20
N THR A 59 8.63 -18.50 11.36
CA THR A 59 8.01 -18.48 12.70
C THR A 59 7.00 -17.34 12.78
N ALA A 60 5.80 -17.67 13.25
CA ALA A 60 4.77 -16.67 13.52
C ALA A 60 4.79 -16.29 14.99
N SER A 61 4.62 -15.00 15.27
CA SER A 61 4.40 -14.50 16.62
C SER A 61 2.94 -14.70 17.01
N LYS A 62 2.72 -14.93 18.30
CA LYS A 62 1.37 -15.04 18.86
C LYS A 62 0.83 -13.63 19.06
N ASN A 63 -0.35 -13.35 18.52
CA ASN A 63 -0.97 -12.03 18.62
C ASN A 63 -1.90 -11.92 19.83
N ALA A 64 -2.39 -10.71 20.12
CA ALA A 64 -3.20 -10.42 21.31
C ALA A 64 -4.50 -11.26 21.42
N MET A 65 -4.98 -11.83 20.31
CA MET A 65 -6.15 -12.72 20.26
C MET A 65 -5.76 -14.19 20.14
N GLU A 66 -4.53 -14.55 20.53
CA GLU A 66 -4.00 -15.92 20.52
C GLU A 66 -3.84 -16.52 19.10
N GLY A 67 -4.03 -15.70 18.06
CA GLY A 67 -3.79 -16.06 16.67
C GLY A 67 -2.32 -15.94 16.28
N LYS A 68 -2.03 -16.21 15.01
CA LYS A 68 -0.68 -16.15 14.45
C LYS A 68 -0.53 -14.95 13.53
N SER A 69 0.53 -14.17 13.73
CA SER A 69 0.89 -13.06 12.85
C SER A 69 2.36 -13.14 12.45
N ARG A 70 2.69 -12.77 11.21
CA ARG A 70 4.07 -12.74 10.73
C ARG A 70 4.25 -11.77 9.57
N ILE A 71 5.47 -11.27 9.42
CA ILE A 71 5.89 -10.56 8.20
C ILE A 71 6.04 -11.61 7.10
N THR A 72 5.46 -11.34 5.93
CA THR A 72 5.50 -12.22 4.75
C THR A 72 6.44 -11.69 3.67
N ALA A 73 6.64 -10.37 3.63
CA ALA A 73 7.59 -9.70 2.75
C ALA A 73 8.05 -8.38 3.38
N MET A 74 9.29 -7.98 3.14
CA MET A 74 9.81 -6.69 3.60
C MET A 74 10.81 -6.12 2.59
N SER A 75 10.60 -4.86 2.21
CA SER A 75 11.53 -3.99 1.49
C SER A 75 11.66 -2.66 2.25
N PRO A 76 12.57 -1.75 1.83
CA PRO A 76 12.65 -0.42 2.44
C PRO A 76 11.34 0.37 2.38
N GLU A 77 10.52 0.19 1.32
CA GLU A 77 9.30 0.97 1.08
C GLU A 77 8.00 0.23 1.38
N LYS A 78 8.03 -1.09 1.52
CA LYS A 78 6.82 -1.91 1.69
C LYS A 78 7.04 -3.07 2.66
N LEU A 79 6.00 -3.40 3.41
CA LEU A 79 5.98 -4.55 4.31
C LEU A 79 4.63 -5.27 4.18
N GLY A 80 4.68 -6.57 3.93
CA GLY A 80 3.51 -7.46 3.91
C GLY A 80 3.40 -8.24 5.21
N ILE A 81 2.20 -8.34 5.76
CA ILE A 81 1.93 -8.98 7.05
C ILE A 81 0.75 -9.94 6.88
N ALA A 82 0.94 -11.21 7.23
CA ALA A 82 -0.17 -12.08 7.54
C ALA A 82 -0.62 -11.73 8.96
N MET A 83 -1.77 -11.05 9.10
CA MET A 83 -2.24 -10.54 10.38
C MET A 83 -3.04 -11.60 11.14
N SER A 84 -3.84 -12.38 10.43
CA SER A 84 -4.53 -13.56 10.95
C SER A 84 -4.75 -14.57 9.81
N GLU A 85 -5.40 -15.70 10.10
CA GLU A 85 -5.79 -16.67 9.06
C GLU A 85 -6.78 -16.08 8.03
N ALA A 86 -7.47 -15.00 8.38
CA ALA A 86 -8.49 -14.37 7.54
C ALA A 86 -8.13 -12.94 7.12
N SER A 87 -6.91 -12.45 7.40
CA SER A 87 -6.54 -11.08 7.04
C SER A 87 -5.05 -10.87 6.79
N GLU A 88 -4.78 -10.02 5.80
CA GLU A 88 -3.45 -9.63 5.36
C GLU A 88 -3.34 -8.11 5.28
N TYR A 89 -2.20 -7.57 5.70
CA TYR A 89 -1.97 -6.13 5.74
C TYR A 89 -0.76 -5.80 4.86
N GLU A 90 -0.85 -4.75 4.06
CA GLU A 90 0.30 -4.11 3.40
C GLU A 90 0.55 -2.73 4.03
N LEU A 91 1.76 -2.48 4.49
CA LEU A 91 2.24 -1.16 4.88
C LEU A 91 3.15 -0.64 3.77
N CYS A 92 2.79 0.51 3.20
CA CYS A 92 3.44 1.10 2.03
C CYS A 92 3.84 2.55 2.31
N LEU A 93 5.09 2.89 2.04
CA LEU A 93 5.59 4.26 2.11
C LEU A 93 5.25 5.03 0.82
N LEU A 94 4.72 6.24 0.99
CA LEU A 94 4.31 7.14 -0.07
C LEU A 94 5.11 8.46 0.03
N PRO A 95 6.21 8.61 -0.72
CA PRO A 95 7.00 9.84 -0.72
C PRO A 95 6.20 11.02 -1.26
N ARG A 96 6.28 12.19 -0.61
CA ARG A 96 5.61 13.41 -1.07
C ARG A 96 6.57 14.35 -1.75
N VAL A 97 6.04 15.20 -2.63
CA VAL A 97 6.82 16.26 -3.28
C VAL A 97 7.39 17.28 -2.30
N SER A 98 6.81 17.40 -1.11
CA SER A 98 7.30 18.24 0.00
C SER A 98 8.53 17.66 0.70
N GLY A 99 8.90 16.40 0.42
CA GLY A 99 10.04 15.71 1.04
C GLY A 99 9.70 14.91 2.28
N ASP A 100 8.47 15.00 2.80
CA ASP A 100 7.94 14.09 3.82
C ASP A 100 7.43 12.78 3.19
N THR A 101 7.22 11.75 4.02
CA THR A 101 6.67 10.45 3.62
C THR A 101 5.43 10.17 4.44
N VAL A 102 4.36 9.74 3.77
CA VAL A 102 3.13 9.27 4.43
C VAL A 102 3.02 7.76 4.28
N VAL A 103 2.19 7.12 5.10
CA VAL A 103 2.13 5.66 5.23
C VAL A 103 0.74 5.20 4.86
N ALA A 104 0.61 4.42 3.78
CA ALA A 104 -0.61 3.72 3.46
C ALA A 104 -0.63 2.35 4.14
N LEU A 105 -1.67 2.09 4.92
CA LEU A 105 -1.98 0.79 5.47
C LEU A 105 -3.19 0.22 4.74
N ILE A 106 -2.97 -0.84 3.96
CA ILE A 106 -3.99 -1.59 3.26
C ILE A 106 -4.31 -2.83 4.11
N CYS A 107 -5.54 -2.94 4.59
CA CYS A 107 -6.02 -4.11 5.32
C CYS A 107 -6.98 -4.88 4.43
N THR A 108 -6.66 -6.14 4.15
CA THR A 108 -7.47 -7.05 3.34
C THR A 108 -8.03 -8.14 4.21
N VAL A 109 -9.34 -8.36 4.14
CA VAL A 109 -10.01 -9.49 4.79
C VAL A 109 -10.48 -10.50 3.74
N ALA A 110 -10.46 -11.77 4.12
CA ALA A 110 -10.90 -12.86 3.25
C ALA A 110 -12.38 -13.20 3.52
N THR A 111 -13.33 -12.49 2.91
CA THR A 111 -14.77 -12.81 3.06
C THR A 111 -15.61 -12.36 1.87
N PRO A 112 -16.52 -13.21 1.35
CA PRO A 112 -16.25 -14.48 0.66
C PRO A 112 -15.24 -14.36 -0.50
N ALA A 113 -14.83 -13.13 -0.84
CA ALA A 113 -13.68 -12.83 -1.68
C ALA A 113 -12.81 -11.78 -0.99
N PRO A 114 -11.56 -11.54 -1.42
CA PRO A 114 -10.72 -10.52 -0.83
C PRO A 114 -11.35 -9.11 -0.96
N ASP A 115 -11.47 -8.39 0.15
CA ASP A 115 -11.90 -6.98 0.18
C ASP A 115 -10.95 -6.17 1.06
N SER A 116 -10.51 -5.02 0.53
CA SER A 116 -9.50 -4.17 1.13
C SER A 116 -10.07 -2.82 1.56
N ARG A 117 -9.52 -2.31 2.65
CA ARG A 117 -9.60 -0.91 3.06
C ARG A 117 -8.19 -0.33 3.12
N MET A 118 -8.02 0.87 2.57
CA MET A 118 -6.80 1.64 2.74
C MET A 118 -7.02 2.79 3.72
N THR A 119 -6.07 2.97 4.63
CA THR A 119 -5.95 4.15 5.49
C THR A 119 -4.58 4.77 5.29
N VAL A 120 -4.50 6.08 5.09
CA VAL A 120 -3.23 6.80 4.93
C VAL A 120 -2.99 7.67 6.16
N TYR A 121 -1.82 7.52 6.78
CA TYR A 121 -1.38 8.25 7.95
C TYR A 121 -0.17 9.14 7.63
N THR A 122 0.07 10.16 8.44
CA THR A 122 1.38 10.82 8.53
C THR A 122 2.46 9.81 8.94
N GLY A 123 3.72 10.08 8.58
CA GLY A 123 4.85 9.16 8.83
C GLY A 123 5.10 8.80 10.30
N ASP A 124 4.58 9.61 11.23
CA ASP A 124 4.63 9.43 12.68
C ASP A 124 3.36 8.78 13.27
N TRP A 125 2.43 8.32 12.41
CA TRP A 125 1.12 7.78 12.78
C TRP A 125 0.16 8.77 13.47
N GLY A 126 0.53 10.06 13.57
CA GLY A 126 -0.21 11.04 14.36
C GLY A 126 -1.56 11.46 13.76
N THR A 127 -1.72 11.42 12.43
CA THR A 127 -2.94 11.87 11.77
C THR A 127 -3.35 10.95 10.62
N ASN A 128 -4.62 10.54 10.59
CA ASN A 128 -5.23 9.91 9.41
C ASN A 128 -5.61 11.00 8.39
N ILE A 129 -4.97 10.94 7.22
CA ILE A 129 -5.14 11.90 6.12
C ILE A 129 -5.84 11.28 4.90
N THR A 130 -6.42 10.08 5.04
CA THR A 130 -6.98 9.29 3.92
C THR A 130 -7.90 10.13 3.03
N SER A 131 -8.86 10.86 3.61
CA SER A 131 -9.83 11.67 2.86
C SER A 131 -9.21 12.83 2.07
N GLN A 132 -7.99 13.24 2.40
CA GLN A 132 -7.27 14.31 1.70
C GLN A 132 -6.52 13.78 0.47
N VAL A 133 -6.16 12.49 0.49
CA VAL A 133 -5.21 11.90 -0.48
C VAL A 133 -5.78 10.73 -1.27
N PHE A 134 -6.91 10.16 -0.86
CA PHE A 134 -7.54 9.02 -1.50
C PHE A 134 -9.07 9.12 -1.39
N SER A 135 -9.75 8.68 -2.44
CA SER A 135 -11.19 8.50 -2.45
C SER A 135 -11.47 7.12 -3.03
N LYS A 136 -12.24 6.30 -2.31
CA LYS A 136 -12.66 4.98 -2.79
C LYS A 136 -13.47 5.18 -4.09
N PRO A 137 -13.22 4.40 -5.15
CA PRO A 137 -13.93 4.58 -6.40
C PRO A 137 -15.42 4.29 -6.24
N ALA A 138 -16.25 5.12 -6.86
CA ALA A 138 -17.69 4.86 -6.94
C ALA A 138 -17.99 3.72 -7.93
N LEU A 139 -19.20 3.13 -7.89
CA LEU A 139 -19.61 2.06 -8.82
C LEU A 139 -19.40 2.47 -10.28
N SER A 140 -19.73 3.72 -10.64
CA SER A 140 -19.53 4.27 -11.98
C SER A 140 -18.10 4.13 -12.49
N GLU A 141 -17.10 4.24 -11.62
CA GLU A 141 -15.70 4.09 -12.01
C GLU A 141 -15.32 2.64 -12.39
N TRP A 142 -16.09 1.67 -11.90
CA TRP A 142 -15.96 0.26 -12.20
C TRP A 142 -16.75 -0.19 -13.43
N LEU A 143 -17.61 0.67 -13.99
CA LEU A 143 -18.40 0.31 -15.17
C LEU A 143 -17.58 0.45 -16.46
N THR A 144 -17.73 -0.53 -17.36
CA THR A 144 -17.34 -0.40 -18.78
C THR A 144 -18.29 0.54 -19.52
N GLU A 145 -18.05 0.82 -20.79
CA GLU A 145 -19.01 1.60 -21.60
C GLU A 145 -20.40 0.95 -21.64
N GLU A 146 -20.46 -0.39 -21.72
CA GLU A 146 -21.72 -1.13 -21.63
C GLU A 146 -22.35 -1.00 -20.23
N GLY A 147 -21.54 -1.13 -19.18
CA GLY A 147 -22.01 -0.98 -17.81
C GLY A 147 -22.61 0.39 -17.54
N GLN A 148 -22.05 1.45 -18.12
CA GLN A 148 -22.61 2.81 -18.00
C GLN A 148 -23.99 2.93 -18.66
N ALA A 149 -24.18 2.30 -19.83
CA ALA A 149 -25.49 2.27 -20.50
C ALA A 149 -26.54 1.47 -19.70
N ARG A 150 -26.10 0.53 -18.87
CA ARG A 150 -26.94 -0.36 -18.04
C ARG A 150 -26.79 -0.09 -16.54
N ALA A 151 -26.38 1.12 -16.14
CA ALA A 151 -25.94 1.40 -14.77
C ALA A 151 -26.97 1.03 -13.69
N GLY A 152 -28.26 1.32 -13.92
CA GLY A 152 -29.32 0.98 -12.97
C GLY A 152 -29.58 -0.52 -12.84
N GLU A 153 -29.34 -1.30 -13.89
CA GLU A 153 -29.43 -2.77 -13.84
C GLU A 153 -28.26 -3.34 -13.05
N VAL A 154 -27.03 -2.86 -13.33
CA VAL A 154 -25.83 -3.27 -12.60
C VAL A 154 -25.96 -2.91 -11.11
N GLU A 155 -26.43 -1.71 -10.78
CA GLU A 155 -26.66 -1.28 -9.39
C GLU A 155 -27.70 -2.16 -8.68
N GLY A 156 -28.73 -2.62 -9.39
CA GLY A 156 -29.75 -3.53 -8.83
C GLY A 156 -29.25 -4.96 -8.59
N LEU A 157 -28.27 -5.43 -9.37
CA LEU A 157 -27.73 -6.78 -9.30
C LEU A 157 -26.43 -6.89 -8.48
N VAL A 158 -25.69 -5.79 -8.35
CA VAL A 158 -24.38 -5.71 -7.70
C VAL A 158 -24.46 -4.71 -6.53
N PRO A 159 -24.98 -5.12 -5.36
CA PRO A 159 -25.25 -4.22 -4.24
C PRO A 159 -23.98 -3.65 -3.61
N PHE A 160 -22.85 -4.35 -3.73
CA PHE A 160 -21.54 -3.92 -3.30
C PHE A 160 -20.46 -4.62 -4.11
N LEU A 161 -19.27 -4.01 -4.14
CA LEU A 161 -18.08 -4.62 -4.73
C LEU A 161 -17.14 -5.11 -3.64
N LEU A 162 -16.59 -6.30 -3.84
CA LEU A 162 -15.47 -6.84 -3.07
C LEU A 162 -14.20 -6.56 -3.85
N VAL A 163 -13.30 -5.74 -3.30
CA VAL A 163 -12.15 -5.22 -4.06
C VAL A 163 -10.87 -5.34 -3.26
N SER A 164 -9.88 -6.07 -3.78
CA SER A 164 -8.55 -6.14 -3.19
C SER A 164 -7.62 -5.06 -3.73
N TYR A 165 -6.77 -4.51 -2.87
CA TYR A 165 -5.84 -3.44 -3.23
C TYR A 165 -4.41 -3.95 -3.10
N SER A 166 -3.54 -3.56 -4.02
CA SER A 166 -2.09 -3.71 -3.85
C SER A 166 -1.37 -2.49 -4.40
N TYR A 167 -0.38 -2.01 -3.65
CA TYR A 167 0.44 -0.88 -4.06
C TYR A 167 1.84 -1.34 -4.44
N ASP A 168 2.34 -0.86 -5.58
CA ASP A 168 3.71 -1.03 -6.03
C ASP A 168 4.49 0.29 -5.87
N PRO A 169 5.45 0.36 -4.92
CA PRO A 169 6.29 1.53 -4.73
C PRO A 169 7.16 1.89 -5.94
N ALA A 170 7.56 0.91 -6.76
CA ALA A 170 8.46 1.14 -7.90
C ALA A 170 7.78 1.91 -9.03
N SER A 171 6.51 1.58 -9.30
CA SER A 171 5.68 2.28 -10.30
C SER A 171 4.76 3.36 -9.70
N ALA A 172 4.79 3.54 -8.37
CA ALA A 172 3.90 4.41 -7.62
C ALA A 172 2.41 4.14 -7.93
N THR A 173 2.04 2.88 -8.17
CA THR A 173 0.71 2.49 -8.67
C THR A 173 -0.04 1.68 -7.62
N LEU A 174 -1.25 2.12 -7.30
CA LEU A 174 -2.26 1.38 -6.58
C LEU A 174 -3.15 0.65 -7.60
N THR A 175 -3.15 -0.66 -7.54
CA THR A 175 -4.04 -1.51 -8.34
C THR A 175 -5.15 -2.03 -7.45
N MET A 176 -6.39 -1.87 -7.92
CA MET A 176 -7.60 -2.34 -7.26
C MET A 176 -8.24 -3.40 -8.16
N THR A 177 -8.47 -4.60 -7.63
CA THR A 177 -9.00 -5.75 -8.38
C THR A 177 -10.39 -6.09 -7.91
N ASN A 178 -11.34 -6.19 -8.83
CA ASN A 178 -12.72 -6.55 -8.56
C ASN A 178 -12.85 -8.07 -8.39
N ASN A 179 -13.16 -8.50 -7.17
CA ASN A 179 -13.32 -9.90 -6.80
C ASN A 179 -14.81 -10.30 -6.65
N THR A 180 -15.73 -9.41 -7.01
CA THR A 180 -17.17 -9.58 -6.76
C THR A 180 -17.75 -10.80 -7.49
N GLY A 181 -17.14 -11.22 -8.59
CA GLY A 181 -17.53 -12.45 -9.30
C GLY A 181 -17.43 -13.72 -8.46
N ALA A 182 -16.57 -13.75 -7.43
CA ALA A 182 -16.48 -14.88 -6.51
C ALA A 182 -17.62 -14.91 -5.46
N PHE A 183 -18.39 -13.82 -5.34
CA PHE A 183 -19.55 -13.73 -4.47
C PHE A 183 -20.88 -13.93 -5.19
N LEU A 184 -20.98 -13.46 -6.44
CA LEU A 184 -22.20 -13.56 -7.24
C LEU A 184 -22.47 -15.00 -7.68
N SER A 185 -23.75 -15.34 -7.87
CA SER A 185 -24.10 -16.60 -8.55
C SER A 185 -23.67 -16.55 -10.01
N ALA A 186 -23.46 -17.72 -10.64
CA ALA A 186 -23.03 -17.82 -12.04
C ALA A 186 -23.96 -17.03 -12.97
N ASP A 187 -25.28 -17.23 -12.87
CA ASP A 187 -26.28 -16.55 -13.71
C ASP A 187 -26.23 -15.02 -13.59
N VAL A 188 -26.02 -14.49 -12.38
CA VAL A 188 -25.90 -13.05 -12.17
C VAL A 188 -24.57 -12.54 -12.71
N TYR A 189 -23.47 -13.26 -12.47
CA TYR A 189 -22.15 -12.87 -12.94
C TYR A 189 -22.03 -12.87 -14.46
N GLU A 190 -22.62 -13.85 -15.15
CA GLU A 190 -22.69 -13.86 -16.62
C GLU A 190 -23.38 -12.61 -17.18
N LEU A 191 -24.43 -12.13 -16.51
CA LEU A 191 -25.18 -10.95 -16.93
C LEU A 191 -24.42 -9.62 -16.74
N VAL A 192 -23.62 -9.51 -15.66
CA VAL A 192 -22.95 -8.24 -15.27
C VAL A 192 -21.46 -8.20 -15.58
N SER A 193 -20.80 -9.32 -15.84
CA SER A 193 -19.34 -9.35 -16.07
C SER A 193 -18.88 -8.48 -17.25
N PRO A 194 -19.59 -8.36 -18.40
CA PRO A 194 -19.20 -7.43 -19.47
C PRO A 194 -19.34 -5.95 -19.07
N CYS A 195 -20.17 -5.68 -18.06
CA CYS A 195 -20.45 -4.34 -17.55
C CYS A 195 -19.42 -3.87 -16.52
N LEU A 196 -18.59 -4.76 -15.97
CA LEU A 196 -17.66 -4.47 -14.88
C LEU A 196 -16.21 -4.55 -15.35
N LYS A 197 -15.40 -3.57 -14.96
CA LYS A 197 -13.95 -3.63 -15.09
C LYS A 197 -13.39 -4.63 -14.08
N GLU A 198 -12.43 -5.43 -14.53
CA GLU A 198 -11.65 -6.31 -13.66
C GLU A 198 -10.75 -5.52 -12.72
N THR A 199 -10.15 -4.43 -13.22
CA THR A 199 -9.21 -3.62 -12.46
C THR A 199 -9.43 -2.12 -12.63
N VAL A 200 -9.05 -1.39 -11.59
CA VAL A 200 -9.00 0.06 -11.52
C VAL A 200 -7.65 0.44 -10.93
N THR A 201 -6.93 1.37 -11.58
CA THR A 201 -5.62 1.82 -11.12
C THR A 201 -5.61 3.30 -10.76
N TYR A 202 -4.77 3.64 -9.79
CA TYR A 202 -4.40 5.02 -9.46
C TYR A 202 -2.89 5.12 -9.35
N ARG A 203 -2.33 6.25 -9.74
CA ARG A 203 -0.94 6.62 -9.50
C ARG A 203 -0.84 7.59 -8.34
N TRP A 204 0.13 7.40 -7.46
CA TRP A 204 0.51 8.38 -6.48
C TRP A 204 1.33 9.50 -7.14
N ASP A 205 0.85 10.74 -7.09
CA ASP A 205 1.52 11.90 -7.71
C ASP A 205 2.46 12.67 -6.76
N GLY A 206 2.70 12.12 -5.56
CA GLY A 206 3.42 12.80 -4.49
C GLY A 206 2.56 13.74 -3.64
N LYS A 207 1.25 13.82 -3.91
CA LYS A 207 0.26 14.55 -3.09
C LYS A 207 -0.97 13.69 -2.79
N LYS A 208 -1.49 12.99 -3.79
CA LYS A 208 -2.69 12.16 -3.71
C LYS A 208 -2.67 11.05 -4.77
N PHE A 209 -3.57 10.09 -4.64
CA PHE A 209 -3.86 9.12 -5.67
C PHE A 209 -4.69 9.75 -6.78
N VAL A 210 -4.23 9.65 -8.03
CA VAL A 210 -4.88 10.19 -9.24
C VAL A 210 -5.02 9.09 -10.30
N ARG A 211 -6.01 9.24 -11.18
CA ARG A 211 -6.16 8.37 -12.36
C ARG A 211 -5.07 8.66 -13.40
#